data_AF-A0A8H8C583-F1
#
_entry.id   AF-A0A8H8C583-F1
#
_cell.length_a   1.000
_cell.length_b   1.000
_cell.length_c   1.000
_cell.angle_alpha   90.00
_cell.angle_beta   90.00
_cell.angle_gamma   90.00
#
_symmetry.space_group_name_H-M   'P 1'
#
loop_
_entity.id
_entity.type
_entity.pdbx_description
1 polymer ?
#
loop_
_entity_poly.entity_id
_entity_poly.type
_entity_poly.pdbx_seq_one_letter_code
_entity_poly.pdbx_strand_id
1 'polypeptide(L)'
;MDIEMDQEISPFLLFPEKNIKPETPHLKLELALGRELTAGSRCYVLVTIHRAGSDSHNSPCILSWDQNDAAADLLLFQHTPDGLRQVEIAGEEPSSQIPSPLQTPFQVDGSNPSLRELAPGGKERFMMTMPRIFRDVLAEGEKYELVWPGSEIGIWDWGTKKEFLGRELGNKIPRICLPAAKVMLEFNKFGQGAREEKTGRVPPPIGVEERIPGAPKMSVTLECNKSVPLNGTETMKIIVLYEALAGISAITFHNFPFKSWHSHREGYRLYRRRANTNSNTWEAIIDDTTSFMIVDDPDVSVHVTQDENFASLRPGQTWRTSKRLQGQGVGILPGDVKVGDAFRFVFKGMELDWWDWGGSEDHGETIVKLPCFLKGRVVEPEDNGGRPKLVVPASNSVEFTIV
;
A
#
# COMPACT_ATOMS: atom_id res chain seq x y z
N MET A 1 -25.43 27.09 -1.72
CA MET A 1 -25.26 25.64 -1.76
C MET A 1 -24.04 25.24 -0.93
N ASP A 2 -22.83 25.69 -1.25
CA ASP A 2 -21.62 25.36 -0.44
C ASP A 2 -21.70 25.73 1.05
N ILE A 3 -22.26 26.91 1.39
CA ILE A 3 -22.38 27.38 2.79
C ILE A 3 -23.36 26.53 3.62
N GLU A 4 -24.41 26.00 3.00
CA GLU A 4 -25.43 25.17 3.65
C GLU A 4 -24.91 23.75 3.87
N MET A 5 -24.16 23.23 2.90
CA MET A 5 -23.52 21.91 2.97
C MET A 5 -22.35 21.86 3.97
N ASP A 6 -21.63 22.97 4.17
CA ASP A 6 -20.63 23.06 5.24
C ASP A 6 -21.25 22.93 6.64
N GLN A 7 -22.52 23.33 6.81
CA GLN A 7 -23.24 23.16 8.09
C GLN A 7 -23.61 21.70 8.35
N GLU A 8 -23.92 20.92 7.32
CA GLU A 8 -24.28 19.49 7.44
C GLU A 8 -23.07 18.62 7.80
N ILE A 9 -21.87 18.98 7.33
CA ILE A 9 -20.62 18.27 7.66
C ILE A 9 -20.03 18.76 8.99
N SER A 10 -20.28 20.01 9.40
CA SER A 10 -19.70 20.62 10.60
C SER A 10 -19.76 19.77 11.88
N PRO A 11 -20.82 18.99 12.17
CA PRO A 11 -20.87 18.14 13.36
C PRO A 11 -19.81 17.04 13.39
N PHE A 12 -19.27 16.66 12.23
CA PHE A 12 -18.29 15.61 12.06
C PHE A 12 -16.85 16.12 12.05
N LEU A 13 -16.65 17.45 12.05
CA LEU A 13 -15.33 18.07 12.10
C LEU A 13 -14.88 18.16 13.56
N LEU A 14 -14.12 17.16 14.01
CA LEU A 14 -13.64 17.05 15.39
C LEU A 14 -12.58 18.12 15.72
N PHE A 15 -11.71 18.42 14.76
CA PHE A 15 -10.58 19.34 14.94
C PHE A 15 -10.56 20.42 13.85
N PRO A 16 -11.25 21.56 14.07
CA PRO A 16 -11.21 22.70 13.17
C PRO A 16 -9.91 23.53 13.35
N GLU A 17 -9.56 24.37 12.38
CA GLU A 17 -8.33 25.18 12.39
C GLU A 17 -8.16 26.05 13.65
N LYS A 18 -9.27 26.48 14.29
CA LYS A 18 -9.23 27.23 15.56
C LYS A 18 -8.63 26.44 16.73
N ASN A 19 -8.45 25.13 16.61
CA ASN A 19 -7.83 24.27 17.62
C ASN A 19 -6.30 24.25 17.53
N ILE A 20 -5.72 24.82 16.45
CA ILE A 20 -4.27 24.93 16.28
C ILE A 20 -3.65 25.72 17.44
N LYS A 21 -2.60 25.15 18.04
CA LYS A 21 -1.87 25.76 19.16
C LYS A 21 -0.66 26.54 18.62
N PRO A 22 -0.44 27.80 19.04
CA PRO A 22 0.65 28.63 18.52
C PRO A 22 2.05 28.02 18.63
N GLU A 23 2.28 27.24 19.69
CA GLU A 23 3.54 26.57 20.03
C GLU A 23 3.76 25.22 19.31
N THR A 24 2.82 24.79 18.47
CA THR A 24 2.90 23.57 17.67
C THR A 24 3.15 23.89 16.20
N PRO A 25 3.69 22.95 15.41
CA PRO A 25 3.65 23.04 13.95
C PRO A 25 2.23 23.33 13.46
N HIS A 26 2.06 24.37 12.64
CA HIS A 26 0.76 24.67 12.04
C HIS A 26 0.61 23.85 10.77
N LEU A 27 -0.17 22.76 10.87
CA LEU A 27 -0.37 21.84 9.77
C LEU A 27 -1.73 22.03 9.11
N LYS A 28 -1.80 21.69 7.82
CA LYS A 28 -3.03 21.57 7.04
C LYS A 28 -3.01 20.25 6.29
N LEU A 29 -4.14 19.56 6.24
CA LEU A 29 -4.32 18.37 5.42
C LEU A 29 -5.16 18.71 4.19
N GLU A 30 -4.75 18.20 3.03
CA GLU A 30 -5.51 18.28 1.78
C GLU A 30 -5.72 16.87 1.23
N LEU A 31 -6.96 16.58 0.85
CA LEU A 31 -7.32 15.36 0.16
C LEU A 31 -7.51 15.67 -1.33
N ALA A 32 -6.96 14.82 -2.18
CA ALA A 32 -7.20 14.86 -3.61
C ALA A 32 -7.44 13.43 -4.10
N LEU A 33 -8.32 13.29 -5.09
CA LEU A 33 -8.60 12.01 -5.71
C LEU A 33 -7.93 11.94 -7.08
N GLY A 34 -7.56 10.73 -7.50
CA GLY A 34 -7.15 10.51 -8.89
C GLY A 34 -8.26 10.96 -9.85
N ARG A 35 -7.88 11.50 -11.01
CA ARG A 35 -8.82 12.06 -12.01
C ARG A 35 -9.82 11.04 -12.58
N GLU A 36 -9.58 9.74 -12.38
CA GLU A 36 -10.43 8.65 -12.86
C GLU A 36 -10.63 7.59 -11.75
N LEU A 37 -11.68 7.75 -10.95
CA LEU A 37 -12.14 6.73 -10.01
C LEU A 37 -13.06 5.77 -10.77
N THR A 38 -12.48 4.70 -11.32
CA THR A 38 -13.24 3.65 -11.99
C THR A 38 -13.42 2.43 -11.08
N ALA A 39 -14.41 1.59 -11.38
CA ALA A 39 -14.68 0.34 -10.64
C ALA A 39 -13.47 -0.63 -10.63
N GLY A 40 -12.55 -0.51 -11.60
CA GLY A 40 -11.30 -1.28 -11.67
C GLY A 40 -10.10 -0.60 -11.00
N SER A 41 -10.23 0.67 -10.58
CA SER A 41 -9.16 1.43 -9.95
C SER A 41 -9.01 1.05 -8.47
N ARG A 42 -7.79 1.18 -7.94
CA ARG A 42 -7.52 1.02 -6.50
C ARG A 42 -8.06 2.19 -5.64
N CYS A 43 -8.76 3.16 -6.24
CA CYS A 43 -9.36 4.32 -5.56
C CYS A 43 -8.40 4.99 -4.57
N TYR A 44 -7.27 5.46 -5.08
CA TYR A 44 -6.28 6.13 -4.25
C TYR A 44 -6.69 7.56 -3.92
N VAL A 45 -6.48 7.93 -2.66
CA VAL A 45 -6.59 9.29 -2.15
C VAL A 45 -5.17 9.82 -1.95
N LEU A 46 -4.82 10.86 -2.69
CA LEU A 46 -3.61 11.63 -2.47
C LEU A 46 -3.83 12.52 -1.25
N VAL A 47 -3.04 12.30 -0.21
CA VAL A 47 -3.02 13.13 0.98
C VAL A 47 -1.80 14.03 0.91
N THR A 48 -2.01 15.31 1.13
CA THR A 48 -0.94 16.30 1.28
C THR A 48 -1.01 16.89 2.68
N ILE A 49 0.07 16.75 3.46
CA ILE A 49 0.23 17.48 4.71
C ILE A 49 1.13 18.66 4.42
N HIS A 50 0.64 19.87 4.66
CA HIS A 50 1.39 21.11 4.53
C HIS A 50 1.73 21.66 5.90
N ARG A 51 2.92 22.19 6.04
CA ARG A 51 3.29 23.01 7.20
C ARG A 51 3.35 24.48 6.80
N ALA A 52 2.78 25.35 7.63
CA ALA A 52 2.86 26.79 7.41
C ALA A 52 4.32 27.28 7.39
N GLY A 53 4.64 28.23 6.51
CA GLY A 53 5.97 28.85 6.46
C GLY A 53 6.24 29.84 7.59
N SER A 54 5.21 30.24 8.33
CA SER A 54 5.25 31.30 9.34
C SER A 54 4.70 30.85 10.70
N ASP A 55 4.81 29.55 11.02
CA ASP A 55 4.56 29.12 12.40
C ASP A 55 5.68 29.59 13.35
N SER A 56 5.52 29.35 14.64
CA SER A 56 6.36 29.95 15.69
C SER A 56 7.83 29.48 15.67
N HIS A 57 8.22 28.56 14.79
CA HIS A 57 9.55 27.94 14.81
C HIS A 57 10.14 27.72 13.41
N ASN A 58 11.37 28.17 13.17
CA ASN A 58 12.04 28.00 11.86
C ASN A 58 12.73 26.63 11.67
N SER A 59 12.68 25.74 12.66
CA SER A 59 13.26 24.40 12.54
C SER A 59 12.27 23.46 11.86
N PRO A 60 12.71 22.41 11.13
CA PRO A 60 11.85 21.31 10.72
C PRO A 60 11.12 20.68 11.92
N CYS A 61 10.04 19.96 11.67
CA CYS A 61 9.39 19.13 12.68
C CYS A 61 9.29 17.69 12.21
N ILE A 62 9.32 16.78 13.16
CA ILE A 62 9.01 15.37 12.95
C ILE A 62 7.75 15.01 13.72
N LEU A 63 6.92 14.15 13.15
CA LEU A 63 5.68 13.71 13.75
C LEU A 63 5.35 12.28 13.35
N SER A 64 4.64 11.56 14.22
CA SER A 64 4.14 10.22 13.94
C SER A 64 2.67 10.29 13.58
N TRP A 65 2.34 9.96 12.35
CA TRP A 65 0.96 9.93 11.88
C TRP A 65 0.76 8.69 11.02
N ASP A 66 -0.07 7.77 11.52
CA ASP A 66 -0.36 6.51 10.84
C ASP A 66 -1.54 6.69 9.89
N GLN A 67 -1.31 6.41 8.62
CA GLN A 67 -2.33 6.53 7.59
C GLN A 67 -3.40 5.43 7.64
N ASN A 68 -3.14 4.29 8.29
CA ASN A 68 -4.15 3.23 8.44
C ASN A 68 -5.19 3.66 9.46
N ASP A 69 -4.75 4.26 10.56
CA ASP A 69 -5.64 4.91 11.53
C ASP A 69 -6.41 6.04 10.84
N ALA A 70 -5.71 6.89 10.07
CA ALA A 70 -6.36 7.99 9.36
C ALA A 70 -7.37 7.54 8.29
N ALA A 71 -7.12 6.41 7.61
CA ALA A 71 -8.03 5.84 6.62
C ALA A 71 -9.26 5.20 7.27
N ALA A 72 -9.11 4.64 8.48
CA ALA A 72 -10.22 4.13 9.27
C ALA A 72 -11.16 5.25 9.76
N ASP A 73 -10.62 6.45 9.98
CA ASP A 73 -11.38 7.62 10.43
C ASP A 73 -12.08 8.38 9.28
N LEU A 74 -11.92 7.97 8.02
CA LEU A 74 -12.59 8.62 6.89
C LEU A 74 -14.10 8.42 6.97
N LEU A 75 -14.84 9.45 6.56
CA LEU A 75 -16.29 9.44 6.45
C LEU A 75 -16.68 9.67 4.99
N LEU A 76 -17.71 8.97 4.53
CA LEU A 76 -18.28 9.15 3.20
C LEU A 76 -19.69 9.69 3.29
N PHE A 77 -19.98 10.73 2.52
CA PHE A 77 -21.29 11.32 2.39
C PHE A 77 -21.75 11.28 0.94
N GLN A 78 -23.02 10.96 0.70
CA GLN A 78 -23.65 11.00 -0.61
C GLN A 78 -24.51 12.26 -0.76
N HIS A 79 -24.43 12.90 -1.92
CA HIS A 79 -25.37 13.95 -2.30
C HIS A 79 -26.71 13.34 -2.69
N THR A 80 -27.79 13.78 -2.03
CA THR A 80 -29.15 13.39 -2.37
C THR A 80 -30.00 14.62 -2.66
N PRO A 81 -31.19 14.48 -3.29
CA PRO A 81 -32.11 15.60 -3.47
C PRO A 81 -32.51 16.30 -2.17
N ASP A 82 -32.47 15.57 -1.05
CA ASP A 82 -32.85 16.06 0.29
C ASP A 82 -31.67 16.64 1.10
N GLY A 83 -30.47 16.71 0.51
CA GLY A 83 -29.24 17.19 1.18
C GLY A 83 -28.15 16.12 1.26
N LEU A 84 -27.15 16.36 2.12
CA LEU A 84 -26.02 15.46 2.28
C LEU A 84 -26.34 14.34 3.28
N ARG A 85 -26.20 13.08 2.84
CA ARG A 85 -26.45 11.90 3.69
C ARG A 85 -25.15 11.16 3.98
N GLN A 86 -24.84 10.95 5.26
CA GLN A 86 -23.74 10.06 5.62
C GLN A 86 -24.07 8.63 5.18
N VAL A 87 -23.12 7.98 4.51
CA VAL A 87 -23.22 6.57 4.16
C VAL A 87 -23.00 5.75 5.42
N GLU A 88 -24.05 5.08 5.89
CA GLU A 88 -23.95 4.12 6.98
C GLU A 88 -23.28 2.83 6.47
N ILE A 89 -22.15 2.49 7.08
CA ILE A 89 -21.45 1.23 6.81
C ILE A 89 -22.00 0.17 7.76
N ALA A 90 -22.66 -0.86 7.21
CA ALA A 90 -23.19 -1.95 8.01
C ALA A 90 -22.06 -2.78 8.66
N GLY A 91 -22.05 -2.85 10.00
CA GLY A 91 -21.13 -3.71 10.77
C GLY A 91 -20.10 -2.98 11.63
N GLU A 92 -20.03 -1.66 11.55
CA GLU A 92 -19.29 -0.83 12.49
C GLU A 92 -20.31 -0.13 13.41
N GLU A 93 -20.31 -0.47 14.70
CA GLU A 93 -20.85 0.43 15.72
C GLU A 93 -20.17 1.79 15.51
N PRO A 94 -20.89 2.92 15.53
CA PRO A 94 -20.27 4.23 15.39
C PRO A 94 -19.13 4.31 16.40
N SER A 95 -17.89 4.44 15.89
CA SER A 95 -16.71 4.43 16.74
C SER A 95 -16.95 5.45 17.85
N SER A 96 -17.08 4.93 19.07
CA SER A 96 -17.70 5.68 20.15
C SER A 96 -16.69 6.66 20.72
N GLN A 97 -16.31 7.72 20.00
CA GLN A 97 -15.36 8.74 20.49
C GLN A 97 -14.09 8.14 21.14
N ILE A 98 -13.69 6.92 20.77
CA ILE A 98 -12.50 6.29 21.32
C ILE A 98 -11.34 6.99 20.62
N PRO A 99 -10.49 7.76 21.33
CA PRO A 99 -9.31 8.35 20.73
C PRO A 99 -8.53 7.24 20.04
N SER A 100 -7.98 7.53 18.85
CA SER A 100 -7.01 6.67 18.17
C SER A 100 -6.05 6.09 19.22
N PRO A 101 -5.69 4.80 19.13
CA PRO A 101 -4.92 4.11 20.17
C PRO A 101 -3.76 4.98 20.63
N LEU A 102 -3.56 5.08 21.96
CA LEU A 102 -2.50 5.87 22.58
C LEU A 102 -1.20 5.70 21.80
N GLN A 103 -0.78 6.75 21.09
CA GLN A 103 0.44 6.71 20.31
C GLN A 103 1.60 6.37 21.25
N THR A 104 2.25 5.23 20.99
CA THR A 104 3.36 4.73 21.81
C THR A 104 4.69 5.31 21.33
N PRO A 105 5.51 5.89 22.23
CA PRO A 105 6.86 6.33 21.90
C PRO A 105 7.67 5.24 21.19
N PHE A 106 8.56 5.64 20.28
CA PHE A 106 9.42 4.71 19.56
C PHE A 106 10.81 5.29 19.31
N GLN A 107 11.78 4.41 19.10
CA GLN A 107 13.13 4.77 18.65
C GLN A 107 13.11 5.08 17.16
N VAL A 108 13.67 6.22 16.75
CA VAL A 108 13.79 6.57 15.34
C VAL A 108 14.93 5.77 14.71
N ASP A 109 14.56 4.84 13.83
CA ASP A 109 15.50 3.93 13.15
C ASP A 109 15.58 4.15 11.62
N GLY A 110 14.89 5.17 11.12
CA GLY A 110 14.82 5.51 9.69
C GLY A 110 13.87 4.64 8.85
N SER A 111 13.27 3.60 9.43
CA SER A 111 12.41 2.65 8.73
C SER A 111 10.92 2.82 9.04
N ASN A 112 10.57 3.59 10.08
CA ASN A 112 9.19 3.79 10.50
C ASN A 112 8.37 4.52 9.41
N PRO A 113 7.41 3.83 8.76
CA PRO A 113 6.62 4.41 7.67
C PRO A 113 5.59 5.43 8.13
N SER A 114 5.37 5.60 9.44
CA SER A 114 4.46 6.60 10.02
C SER A 114 5.19 7.87 10.47
N LEU A 115 6.53 7.89 10.40
CA LEU A 115 7.35 9.05 10.75
C LEU A 115 7.45 10.03 9.56
N ARG A 116 6.97 11.24 9.77
CA ARG A 116 6.92 12.35 8.80
C ARG A 116 7.92 13.43 9.19
N GLU A 117 8.48 14.15 8.23
CA GLU A 117 9.35 15.32 8.46
C GLU A 117 8.92 16.49 7.59
N LEU A 118 8.65 17.64 8.19
CA LEU A 118 8.18 18.83 7.48
C LEU A 118 9.05 20.04 7.82
N ALA A 119 9.74 20.56 6.81
CA ALA A 119 10.38 21.87 6.86
C ALA A 119 9.33 23.00 6.96
N PRO A 120 9.68 24.20 7.45
CA PRO A 120 8.81 25.37 7.38
C PRO A 120 8.40 25.66 5.93
N GLY A 121 7.09 25.77 5.67
CA GLY A 121 6.55 25.93 4.31
C GLY A 121 6.65 24.66 3.44
N GLY A 122 7.14 23.58 4.00
CA GLY A 122 7.25 22.27 3.36
C GLY A 122 5.91 21.56 3.29
N LYS A 123 5.88 20.53 2.46
CA LYS A 123 4.74 19.63 2.32
C LYS A 123 5.25 18.21 2.13
N GLU A 124 4.43 17.25 2.51
CA GLU A 124 4.65 15.83 2.27
C GLU A 124 3.40 15.24 1.65
N ARG A 125 3.56 14.54 0.52
CA ARG A 125 2.49 13.84 -0.16
C ARG A 125 2.68 12.35 -0.14
N PHE A 126 1.57 11.67 0.11
CA PHE A 126 1.50 10.23 0.01
C PHE A 126 0.13 9.77 -0.45
N MET A 127 0.07 8.57 -1.02
CA MET A 127 -1.17 7.93 -1.41
C MET A 127 -1.66 6.99 -0.32
N MET A 128 -2.93 7.10 0.06
CA MET A 128 -3.67 6.09 0.83
C MET A 128 -4.72 5.44 -0.06
N THR A 129 -5.14 4.24 0.30
CA THR A 129 -6.20 3.50 -0.40
C THR A 129 -7.53 3.78 0.30
N MET A 130 -8.56 4.12 -0.47
CA MET A 130 -9.90 4.31 0.08
C MET A 130 -10.43 2.99 0.67
N PRO A 131 -11.05 3.02 1.86
CA PRO A 131 -11.69 1.85 2.46
C PRO A 131 -12.62 1.13 1.47
N ARG A 132 -12.57 -0.20 1.44
CA ARG A 132 -13.35 -1.00 0.47
C ARG A 132 -14.86 -0.82 0.63
N ILE A 133 -15.32 -0.71 1.86
CA ILE A 133 -16.71 -0.43 2.21
C ILE A 133 -17.27 0.79 1.47
N PHE A 134 -16.46 1.82 1.24
CA PHE A 134 -16.86 2.98 0.44
C PHE A 134 -17.02 2.61 -1.01
N ARG A 135 -16.07 1.87 -1.59
CA ARG A 135 -16.14 1.44 -3.00
C ARG A 135 -17.38 0.60 -3.30
N ASP A 136 -17.81 -0.23 -2.37
CA ASP A 136 -18.98 -1.11 -2.54
C ASP A 136 -20.32 -0.32 -2.59
N VAL A 137 -20.34 0.94 -2.10
CA VAL A 137 -21.54 1.79 -2.11
C VAL A 137 -21.51 2.92 -3.14
N LEU A 138 -20.38 3.14 -3.82
CA LEU A 138 -20.27 4.18 -4.85
C LEU A 138 -21.11 3.79 -6.08
N ALA A 139 -22.05 4.65 -6.43
CA ALA A 139 -22.92 4.50 -7.59
C ALA A 139 -22.52 5.47 -8.71
N GLU A 140 -22.70 5.01 -9.95
CA GLU A 140 -22.31 5.74 -11.15
C GLU A 140 -23.11 7.03 -11.31
N GLY A 141 -22.41 8.13 -11.60
CA GLY A 141 -23.01 9.46 -11.79
C GLY A 141 -23.43 10.15 -10.48
N GLU A 142 -23.29 9.47 -9.35
CA GLU A 142 -23.56 10.03 -8.04
C GLU A 142 -22.35 10.83 -7.54
N LYS A 143 -22.66 11.84 -6.72
CA LYS A 143 -21.66 12.72 -6.10
C LYS A 143 -21.54 12.38 -4.63
N TYR A 144 -20.31 12.39 -4.14
CA TYR A 144 -19.97 12.09 -2.77
C TYR A 144 -18.98 13.12 -2.22
N GLU A 145 -18.95 13.26 -0.91
CA GLU A 145 -17.92 13.99 -0.17
C GLU A 145 -17.16 12.98 0.70
N LEU A 146 -15.85 12.89 0.48
CA LEU A 146 -14.96 12.15 1.36
C LEU A 146 -14.40 13.12 2.39
N VAL A 147 -14.65 12.85 3.66
CA VAL A 147 -14.32 13.74 4.78
C VAL A 147 -13.36 13.04 5.72
N TRP A 148 -12.23 13.69 6.00
CA TRP A 148 -11.37 13.36 7.13
C TRP A 148 -11.71 14.30 8.30
N PRO A 149 -12.13 13.79 9.46
CA PRO A 149 -12.73 14.58 10.54
C PRO A 149 -11.74 15.45 11.33
N GLY A 150 -10.43 15.29 11.11
CA GLY A 150 -9.41 15.94 11.94
C GLY A 150 -8.93 15.02 13.06
N SER A 151 -7.70 15.23 13.55
CA SER A 151 -7.16 14.50 14.70
C SER A 151 -6.06 15.29 15.41
N GLU A 152 -5.69 14.82 16.60
CA GLU A 152 -4.53 15.30 17.36
C GLU A 152 -3.35 14.34 17.23
N ILE A 153 -2.14 14.91 17.10
CA ILE A 153 -0.90 14.14 17.02
C ILE A 153 -0.12 14.32 18.31
N GLY A 154 0.05 13.22 19.04
CA GLY A 154 0.71 13.18 20.34
C GLY A 154 2.22 13.03 20.25
N ILE A 155 2.72 12.28 19.27
CA ILE A 155 4.16 12.03 19.10
C ILE A 155 4.71 12.96 18.03
N TRP A 156 5.47 13.96 18.47
CA TRP A 156 6.12 14.92 17.59
C TRP A 156 7.24 15.66 18.32
N ASP A 157 8.18 16.23 17.56
CA ASP A 157 9.17 17.18 18.08
C ASP A 157 9.70 18.12 16.99
N TRP A 158 10.43 19.15 17.40
CA TRP A 158 11.21 20.02 16.51
C TRP A 158 12.55 19.35 16.20
N GLY A 159 12.94 19.38 14.93
CA GLY A 159 14.15 18.77 14.42
C GLY A 159 13.90 17.90 13.19
N THR A 160 14.91 17.14 12.80
CA THR A 160 14.93 16.27 11.63
C THR A 160 15.01 14.79 12.03
N LYS A 161 14.59 13.89 11.14
CA LYS A 161 14.77 12.43 11.28
C LYS A 161 16.23 12.07 11.56
N LYS A 162 17.17 12.79 10.94
CA LYS A 162 18.62 12.59 11.12
C LYS A 162 19.09 12.92 12.52
N GLU A 163 18.60 14.02 13.11
CA GLU A 163 18.96 14.42 14.48
C GLU A 163 18.39 13.48 15.54
N PHE A 164 17.24 12.88 15.24
CA PHE A 164 16.57 11.92 16.11
C PHE A 164 17.01 10.47 15.89
N LEU A 165 17.84 10.17 14.88
CA LEU A 165 18.28 8.80 14.60
C LEU A 165 18.94 8.17 15.84
N GLY A 166 18.42 7.02 16.27
CA GLY A 166 18.83 6.32 17.49
C GLY A 166 18.36 6.96 18.79
N ARG A 167 17.42 7.91 18.73
CA ARG A 167 16.77 8.53 19.89
C ARG A 167 15.28 8.17 19.93
N GLU A 168 14.72 8.24 21.13
CA GLU A 168 13.28 8.06 21.32
C GLU A 168 12.53 9.33 20.90
N LEU A 169 11.49 9.17 20.08
CA LEU A 169 10.49 10.18 19.84
C LEU A 169 9.26 9.88 20.72
N GLY A 170 9.00 10.76 21.68
CA GLY A 170 7.97 10.57 22.70
C GLY A 170 6.72 11.42 22.49
N ASN A 171 5.75 11.22 23.38
CA ASN A 171 4.57 12.09 23.45
C ASN A 171 4.98 13.51 23.89
N LYS A 172 4.47 14.52 23.19
CA LYS A 172 4.75 15.93 23.45
C LYS A 172 3.44 16.69 23.65
N ILE A 173 3.45 17.57 24.65
CA ILE A 173 2.35 18.48 24.98
C ILE A 173 2.82 19.91 24.72
N PRO A 174 2.03 20.75 24.03
CA PRO A 174 0.71 20.42 23.46
C PRO A 174 0.78 19.49 22.25
N ARG A 175 -0.32 18.78 21.99
CA ARG A 175 -0.48 17.94 20.80
C ARG A 175 -0.69 18.81 19.57
N ILE A 176 -0.20 18.37 18.41
CA ILE A 176 -0.48 19.07 17.14
C ILE A 176 -1.93 18.84 16.78
N CYS A 177 -2.65 19.90 16.46
CA CYS A 177 -3.94 19.80 15.78
C CYS A 177 -3.68 19.63 14.29
N LEU A 178 -4.12 18.52 13.70
CA LEU A 178 -4.17 18.35 12.25
C LEU A 178 -5.64 18.57 11.82
N PRO A 179 -5.96 19.70 11.16
CA PRO A 179 -7.35 20.10 10.92
C PRO A 179 -8.05 19.27 9.85
N ALA A 180 -9.35 19.05 10.04
CA ALA A 180 -10.21 18.31 9.13
C ALA A 180 -10.07 18.73 7.65
N ALA A 181 -10.28 17.78 6.75
CA ALA A 181 -10.18 18.00 5.30
C ALA A 181 -11.30 17.27 4.56
N LYS A 182 -11.67 17.76 3.38
CA LYS A 182 -12.66 17.09 2.53
C LYS A 182 -12.31 17.20 1.06
N VAL A 183 -12.86 16.28 0.28
CA VAL A 183 -12.77 16.30 -1.18
C VAL A 183 -14.05 15.75 -1.81
N MET A 184 -14.55 16.49 -2.80
CA MET A 184 -15.67 16.05 -3.60
C MET A 184 -15.24 14.95 -4.58
N LEU A 185 -16.04 13.91 -4.63
CA LEU A 185 -15.87 12.71 -5.44
C LEU A 185 -17.06 12.60 -6.40
N GLU A 186 -16.80 12.58 -7.70
CA GLU A 186 -17.80 12.20 -8.70
C GLU A 186 -17.40 10.84 -9.27
N PHE A 187 -18.24 9.83 -9.07
CA PHE A 187 -17.91 8.46 -9.46
C PHE A 187 -18.36 8.18 -10.89
N ASN A 188 -17.39 8.12 -11.81
CA ASN A 188 -17.63 7.89 -13.23
C ASN A 188 -17.13 6.50 -13.64
N LYS A 189 -18.05 5.65 -14.11
CA LYS A 189 -17.73 4.28 -14.53
C LYS A 189 -16.90 4.23 -15.83
N PHE A 190 -16.83 5.33 -16.57
CA PHE A 190 -16.08 5.45 -17.83
C PHE A 190 -14.94 6.46 -17.71
N GLY A 191 -13.72 5.97 -17.46
CA GLY A 191 -12.53 6.65 -17.95
C GLY A 191 -12.44 6.41 -19.46
N GLN A 192 -12.88 7.39 -20.27
CA GLN A 192 -12.55 7.40 -21.70
C GLN A 192 -11.04 7.61 -21.86
N GLY A 193 -10.31 6.50 -21.83
CA GLY A 193 -8.85 6.45 -21.93
C GLY A 193 -8.28 5.04 -21.73
N ALA A 194 -9.02 4.14 -21.05
CA ALA A 194 -8.66 2.74 -20.99
C ALA A 194 -9.09 2.01 -22.28
N ARG A 195 -8.13 1.91 -23.20
CA ARG A 195 -8.02 0.90 -24.26
C ARG A 195 -8.96 -0.29 -24.03
N GLU A 196 -10.08 -0.32 -24.76
CA GLU A 196 -11.10 -1.38 -24.85
C GLU A 196 -10.95 -2.52 -23.83
N GLU A 197 -11.55 -2.38 -22.64
CA GLU A 197 -11.88 -3.53 -21.79
C GLU A 197 -12.96 -4.37 -22.47
N LYS A 198 -12.53 -5.24 -23.38
CA LYS A 198 -13.35 -6.32 -23.89
C LYS A 198 -13.55 -7.35 -22.78
N THR A 199 -14.73 -7.28 -22.15
CA THR A 199 -15.47 -8.43 -21.61
C THR A 199 -14.74 -9.31 -20.58
N GLY A 200 -14.97 -9.03 -19.29
CA GLY A 200 -15.42 -10.03 -18.30
C GLY A 200 -14.69 -11.38 -18.14
N ARG A 201 -13.41 -11.50 -18.50
CA ARG A 201 -12.59 -12.69 -18.19
C ARG A 201 -11.41 -12.27 -17.33
N VAL A 202 -11.34 -12.82 -16.11
CA VAL A 202 -10.12 -12.77 -15.29
C VAL A 202 -8.98 -13.29 -16.18
N PRO A 203 -7.91 -12.50 -16.41
CA PRO A 203 -6.81 -12.94 -17.27
C PRO A 203 -6.27 -14.28 -16.78
N PRO A 204 -5.99 -15.24 -17.70
CA PRO A 204 -5.38 -16.50 -17.30
C PRO A 204 -4.02 -16.23 -16.63
N PRO A 205 -3.57 -17.12 -15.72
CA PRO A 205 -2.21 -17.06 -15.20
C PRO A 205 -1.19 -17.04 -16.33
N ILE A 206 -0.07 -16.35 -16.12
CA ILE A 206 1.02 -16.25 -17.11
C ILE A 206 1.62 -17.64 -17.31
N GLY A 207 1.65 -18.06 -18.57
CA GLY A 207 2.16 -19.37 -18.97
C GLY A 207 3.66 -19.42 -19.20
N VAL A 208 4.21 -20.63 -19.29
CA VAL A 208 5.63 -20.85 -19.58
C VAL A 208 5.97 -20.44 -21.02
N GLU A 209 4.99 -20.54 -21.90
CA GLU A 209 5.04 -20.15 -23.31
C GLU A 209 5.17 -18.64 -23.54
N GLU A 210 4.85 -17.82 -22.53
CA GLU A 210 4.99 -16.36 -22.60
C GLU A 210 6.43 -15.89 -22.33
N ARG A 211 7.36 -16.81 -22.03
CA ARG A 211 8.77 -16.51 -21.84
C ARG A 211 9.39 -15.95 -23.12
N ILE A 212 10.15 -14.87 -22.96
CA ILE A 212 10.85 -14.22 -24.07
C ILE A 212 12.23 -14.86 -24.28
N PRO A 213 12.57 -15.31 -25.51
CA PRO A 213 13.90 -15.81 -25.82
C PRO A 213 15.01 -14.80 -25.49
N GLY A 214 16.11 -15.27 -24.92
CA GLY A 214 17.25 -14.43 -24.53
C GLY A 214 17.16 -13.84 -23.11
N ALA A 215 16.01 -13.91 -22.45
CA ALA A 215 15.89 -13.60 -21.02
C ALA A 215 16.21 -14.85 -20.15
N PRO A 216 16.70 -14.65 -18.91
CA PRO A 216 16.84 -15.72 -17.94
C PRO A 216 15.50 -16.38 -17.64
N LYS A 217 15.54 -17.66 -17.25
CA LYS A 217 14.35 -18.43 -16.91
C LYS A 217 14.26 -18.59 -15.40
N MET A 218 13.10 -18.26 -14.84
CA MET A 218 12.82 -18.47 -13.42
C MET A 218 11.48 -19.18 -13.23
N SER A 219 11.34 -19.90 -12.12
CA SER A 219 10.07 -20.45 -11.62
C SER A 219 9.85 -20.09 -10.16
N VAL A 220 8.58 -20.03 -9.76
CA VAL A 220 8.17 -19.83 -8.36
C VAL A 220 7.52 -21.11 -7.83
N THR A 221 7.92 -21.53 -6.64
CA THR A 221 7.27 -22.58 -5.85
C THR A 221 6.77 -21.98 -4.54
N LEU A 222 5.54 -22.35 -4.17
CA LEU A 222 4.88 -21.94 -2.94
C LEU A 222 4.76 -23.12 -1.99
N GLU A 223 5.00 -22.89 -0.70
CA GLU A 223 4.87 -23.89 0.36
C GLU A 223 4.19 -23.30 1.60
N CYS A 224 3.22 -24.02 2.16
CA CYS A 224 2.59 -23.69 3.43
C CYS A 224 2.04 -24.96 4.09
N ASN A 225 1.81 -24.89 5.41
CA ASN A 225 1.15 -25.93 6.16
C ASN A 225 -0.30 -26.09 5.68
N LYS A 226 -0.78 -27.34 5.59
CA LYS A 226 -2.16 -27.64 5.17
C LYS A 226 -3.21 -27.24 6.21
N SER A 227 -2.79 -27.15 7.47
CA SER A 227 -3.61 -26.70 8.59
C SER A 227 -2.95 -25.47 9.19
N VAL A 228 -3.68 -24.36 9.22
CA VAL A 228 -3.20 -23.07 9.68
C VAL A 228 -4.08 -22.65 10.85
N PRO A 229 -3.54 -22.39 12.06
CA PRO A 229 -4.35 -21.99 13.19
C PRO A 229 -5.00 -20.63 12.92
N LEU A 230 -6.24 -20.43 13.38
CA LEU A 230 -6.94 -19.15 13.26
C LEU A 230 -6.09 -17.98 13.83
N ASN A 231 -5.49 -18.22 15.00
CA ASN A 231 -4.56 -17.29 15.65
C ASN A 231 -3.16 -17.91 15.63
N GLY A 232 -2.18 -17.23 15.02
CA GLY A 232 -0.83 -17.74 14.92
C GLY A 232 0.11 -16.85 14.11
N THR A 233 1.27 -17.38 13.77
CA THR A 233 2.32 -16.68 13.00
C THR A 233 2.74 -17.48 11.77
N GLU A 234 1.81 -18.23 11.18
CA GLU A 234 2.09 -19.07 10.03
C GLU A 234 2.50 -18.25 8.82
N THR A 235 3.35 -18.86 8.00
CA THR A 235 3.94 -18.19 6.84
C THR A 235 3.75 -19.00 5.57
N MET A 236 3.43 -18.30 4.49
CA MET A 236 3.55 -18.77 3.11
C MET A 236 4.99 -18.58 2.66
N LYS A 237 5.70 -19.66 2.36
CA LYS A 237 7.06 -19.60 1.81
C LYS A 237 7.00 -19.46 0.29
N ILE A 238 7.86 -18.60 -0.23
CA ILE A 238 8.01 -18.31 -1.65
C ILE A 238 9.45 -18.66 -2.02
N ILE A 239 9.62 -19.53 -3.01
CA ILE A 239 10.91 -20.02 -3.48
C ILE A 239 11.02 -19.71 -4.97
N VAL A 240 11.98 -18.87 -5.33
CA VAL A 240 12.29 -18.51 -6.73
C VAL A 240 13.52 -19.28 -7.16
N LEU A 241 13.40 -20.10 -8.20
CA LEU A 241 14.50 -20.89 -8.77
C LEU A 241 14.98 -20.24 -10.07
N TYR A 242 16.30 -20.11 -10.22
CA TYR A 242 16.92 -19.77 -11.50
C TYR A 242 17.17 -21.04 -12.33
N GLU A 243 16.39 -21.21 -13.39
CA GLU A 243 16.42 -22.35 -14.31
C GLU A 243 17.51 -22.18 -15.37
N ALA A 244 18.75 -22.55 -15.03
CA ALA A 244 19.84 -22.59 -15.98
C ALA A 244 20.75 -23.80 -15.73
N LEU A 245 21.42 -24.25 -16.79
CA LEU A 245 22.44 -25.28 -16.70
C LEU A 245 23.71 -24.72 -16.07
N ALA A 246 24.50 -25.60 -15.45
CA ALA A 246 25.83 -25.24 -14.98
C ALA A 246 26.68 -24.68 -16.14
N GLY A 247 27.37 -23.56 -15.89
CA GLY A 247 28.18 -22.86 -16.89
C GLY A 247 27.49 -21.68 -17.58
N ILE A 248 26.17 -21.49 -17.39
CA ILE A 248 25.51 -20.23 -17.75
C ILE A 248 25.86 -19.15 -16.71
N SER A 249 25.91 -17.89 -17.13
CA SER A 249 26.16 -16.76 -16.24
C SER A 249 25.17 -16.72 -15.08
N ALA A 250 25.63 -16.23 -13.94
CA ALA A 250 24.76 -15.81 -12.85
C ALA A 250 23.87 -14.66 -13.31
N ILE A 251 22.85 -14.36 -12.51
CA ILE A 251 21.94 -13.24 -12.75
C ILE A 251 21.81 -12.42 -11.48
N THR A 252 21.65 -11.11 -11.65
CA THR A 252 21.28 -10.19 -10.59
C THR A 252 19.94 -9.56 -10.96
N PHE A 253 19.00 -9.51 -10.02
CA PHE A 253 17.64 -9.13 -10.32
C PHE A 253 16.97 -8.39 -9.16
N HIS A 254 15.96 -7.59 -9.50
CA HIS A 254 15.14 -6.90 -8.53
C HIS A 254 14.14 -7.88 -7.89
N ASN A 255 14.26 -8.10 -6.59
CA ASN A 255 13.52 -9.13 -5.86
C ASN A 255 12.20 -8.63 -5.25
N PHE A 256 11.99 -7.30 -5.15
CA PHE A 256 10.79 -6.72 -4.53
C PHE A 256 9.48 -7.19 -5.17
N PRO A 257 9.37 -7.39 -6.49
CA PRO A 257 8.12 -7.83 -7.07
C PRO A 257 7.64 -9.21 -6.60
N PHE A 258 8.57 -10.09 -6.22
CA PHE A 258 8.22 -11.36 -5.57
C PHE A 258 7.72 -11.19 -4.14
N LYS A 259 7.95 -10.02 -3.53
CA LYS A 259 7.46 -9.67 -2.19
C LYS A 259 6.13 -8.91 -2.24
N SER A 260 5.70 -8.41 -3.39
CA SER A 260 4.55 -7.51 -3.52
C SER A 260 3.31 -8.14 -4.18
N TRP A 261 2.14 -7.51 -4.01
CA TRP A 261 0.88 -7.88 -4.63
C TRP A 261 0.63 -7.02 -5.87
N HIS A 262 0.86 -7.61 -7.03
CA HIS A 262 0.71 -6.91 -8.31
C HIS A 262 -0.71 -7.04 -8.91
N SER A 263 -0.91 -6.31 -10.02
CA SER A 263 -2.14 -6.02 -10.79
C SER A 263 -3.10 -7.20 -11.00
N HIS A 264 -4.27 -6.98 -11.61
CA HIS A 264 -5.28 -8.03 -11.88
C HIS A 264 -4.77 -9.28 -12.60
N ARG A 265 -3.68 -9.20 -13.38
CA ARG A 265 -3.05 -10.36 -14.07
C ARG A 265 -1.81 -10.92 -13.39
N GLU A 266 -1.07 -10.13 -12.62
CA GLU A 266 0.23 -10.50 -12.07
C GLU A 266 0.20 -10.69 -10.54
N GLY A 267 1.23 -11.33 -9.99
CA GLY A 267 1.43 -11.43 -8.55
C GLY A 267 0.55 -12.47 -7.86
N TYR A 268 0.30 -12.28 -6.57
CA TYR A 268 -0.38 -13.26 -5.73
C TYR A 268 -1.91 -13.14 -5.77
N ARG A 269 -2.60 -14.27 -5.67
CA ARG A 269 -4.04 -14.35 -5.45
C ARG A 269 -4.31 -15.26 -4.28
N LEU A 270 -5.23 -14.82 -3.44
CA LEU A 270 -5.82 -15.61 -2.38
C LEU A 270 -7.28 -15.86 -2.76
N TYR A 271 -7.73 -17.10 -2.64
CA TYR A 271 -9.12 -17.48 -2.76
C TYR A 271 -9.57 -18.11 -1.46
N ARG A 272 -10.86 -17.95 -1.12
CA ARG A 272 -11.47 -18.55 0.05
C ARG A 272 -12.63 -19.45 -0.37
N ARG A 273 -12.86 -20.49 0.42
CA ARG A 273 -14.06 -21.31 0.41
C ARG A 273 -14.55 -21.42 1.85
N ARG A 274 -15.81 -21.07 2.08
CA ARG A 274 -16.40 -21.02 3.42
C ARG A 274 -16.72 -22.42 3.95
N ALA A 275 -16.53 -22.63 5.24
CA ALA A 275 -16.83 -23.91 5.89
C ALA A 275 -18.33 -24.24 5.92
N ASN A 276 -19.16 -23.20 6.12
CA ASN A 276 -20.59 -23.34 6.47
C ASN A 276 -21.54 -22.99 5.32
N THR A 277 -21.04 -22.94 4.09
CA THR A 277 -21.90 -22.79 2.92
C THR A 277 -22.03 -24.14 2.23
N ASN A 278 -23.25 -24.50 1.80
CA ASN A 278 -23.46 -25.65 0.91
C ASN A 278 -22.83 -25.45 -0.49
N SER A 279 -22.07 -24.37 -0.67
CA SER A 279 -21.46 -23.96 -1.92
C SER A 279 -19.97 -24.34 -1.90
N ASN A 280 -19.56 -25.20 -2.83
CA ASN A 280 -18.15 -25.55 -3.02
C ASN A 280 -17.40 -24.51 -3.88
N THR A 281 -17.85 -23.25 -3.87
CA THR A 281 -17.33 -22.17 -4.71
C THR A 281 -16.15 -21.47 -4.05
N TRP A 282 -15.10 -21.25 -4.84
CA TRP A 282 -13.97 -20.40 -4.46
C TRP A 282 -14.30 -18.94 -4.78
N GLU A 283 -14.22 -18.07 -3.78
CA GLU A 283 -14.30 -16.62 -3.95
C GLU A 283 -12.89 -16.02 -3.95
N ALA A 284 -12.62 -15.10 -4.88
CA ALA A 284 -11.35 -14.38 -4.88
C ALA A 284 -11.34 -13.35 -3.75
N ILE A 285 -10.29 -13.35 -2.94
CA ILE A 285 -10.01 -12.28 -1.99
C ILE A 285 -9.24 -11.22 -2.76
N ILE A 286 -9.85 -10.05 -2.85
CA ILE A 286 -9.23 -8.86 -3.41
C ILE A 286 -8.48 -8.19 -2.26
N ASP A 287 -7.15 -8.18 -2.36
CA ASP A 287 -6.31 -7.44 -1.44
C ASP A 287 -6.51 -5.94 -1.67
N ASP A 288 -7.10 -5.29 -0.68
CA ASP A 288 -7.41 -3.87 -0.63
C ASP A 288 -6.48 -3.10 0.31
N THR A 289 -5.45 -3.75 0.84
CA THR A 289 -4.55 -3.13 1.80
C THR A 289 -3.82 -1.92 1.21
N THR A 290 -3.76 -0.90 2.05
CA THR A 290 -3.16 0.42 1.86
C THR A 290 -1.68 0.31 1.51
N SER A 291 -1.37 0.30 0.21
CA SER A 291 0.01 0.49 -0.24
C SER A 291 0.35 1.97 -0.22
N PHE A 292 1.36 2.34 0.56
CA PHE A 292 1.89 3.70 0.64
C PHE A 292 2.75 4.01 -0.59
N MET A 293 2.65 5.24 -1.11
CA MET A 293 3.61 5.79 -2.05
C MET A 293 3.85 7.24 -1.66
N ILE A 294 5.06 7.56 -1.17
CA ILE A 294 5.53 8.95 -1.08
C ILE A 294 5.77 9.40 -2.53
N VAL A 295 5.32 10.60 -2.91
CA VAL A 295 5.39 11.04 -4.32
C VAL A 295 6.14 12.35 -4.53
N ASP A 296 6.60 13.00 -3.46
CA ASP A 296 7.31 14.27 -3.56
C ASP A 296 8.84 14.12 -3.50
N ASP A 297 9.33 13.06 -2.87
CA ASP A 297 10.77 12.81 -2.75
C ASP A 297 11.35 12.28 -4.08
N PRO A 298 12.57 12.68 -4.45
CA PRO A 298 13.20 12.20 -5.66
C PRO A 298 13.53 10.71 -5.56
N ASP A 299 13.57 10.05 -6.71
CA ASP A 299 14.00 8.66 -6.81
C ASP A 299 15.40 8.47 -6.21
N VAL A 300 15.60 7.33 -5.54
CA VAL A 300 16.80 7.04 -4.79
C VAL A 300 17.71 6.11 -5.59
N SER A 301 18.94 6.58 -5.84
CA SER A 301 20.00 5.76 -6.40
C SER A 301 20.48 4.73 -5.39
N VAL A 302 20.46 3.45 -5.76
CA VAL A 302 20.91 2.33 -4.93
C VAL A 302 21.93 1.47 -5.66
N HIS A 303 22.92 0.96 -4.93
CA HIS A 303 23.83 -0.06 -5.44
C HIS A 303 23.14 -1.42 -5.38
N VAL A 304 23.03 -2.11 -6.53
CA VAL A 304 22.27 -3.37 -6.63
C VAL A 304 22.87 -4.51 -5.79
N THR A 305 24.13 -4.40 -5.37
CA THR A 305 24.81 -5.41 -4.55
C THR A 305 24.71 -5.14 -3.04
N GLN A 306 24.28 -3.94 -2.65
CA GLN A 306 24.19 -3.52 -1.25
C GLN A 306 22.74 -3.35 -0.78
N ASP A 307 21.79 -3.26 -1.71
CA ASP A 307 20.38 -3.04 -1.42
C ASP A 307 19.60 -4.36 -1.30
N GLU A 308 18.78 -4.49 -0.25
CA GLU A 308 18.00 -5.69 0.06
C GLU A 308 16.90 -6.04 -0.96
N ASN A 309 16.56 -5.08 -1.83
CA ASN A 309 15.58 -5.28 -2.89
C ASN A 309 16.20 -5.94 -4.12
N PHE A 310 17.49 -6.27 -4.10
CA PHE A 310 18.17 -7.01 -5.17
C PHE A 310 18.73 -8.33 -4.66
N ALA A 311 18.93 -9.28 -5.57
CA ALA A 311 19.54 -10.55 -5.27
C ALA A 311 20.29 -11.10 -6.49
N SER A 312 21.31 -11.91 -6.24
CA SER A 312 22.03 -12.63 -7.29
C SER A 312 21.86 -14.14 -7.13
N LEU A 313 21.74 -14.85 -8.26
CA LEU A 313 21.64 -16.31 -8.32
C LEU A 313 22.58 -16.88 -9.37
N ARG A 314 23.33 -17.92 -8.99
CA ARG A 314 24.01 -18.82 -9.93
C ARG A 314 23.02 -19.83 -10.52
N PRO A 315 23.30 -20.45 -11.69
CA PRO A 315 22.43 -21.47 -12.26
C PRO A 315 22.02 -22.54 -11.26
N GLY A 316 20.73 -22.82 -11.15
CA GLY A 316 20.16 -23.80 -10.23
C GLY A 316 20.02 -23.34 -8.78
N GLN A 317 20.46 -22.13 -8.43
CA GLN A 317 20.24 -21.57 -7.09
C GLN A 317 18.82 -21.05 -6.91
N THR A 318 18.41 -20.96 -5.64
CA THR A 318 17.10 -20.46 -5.24
C THR A 318 17.21 -19.25 -4.34
N TRP A 319 16.39 -18.24 -4.59
CA TRP A 319 16.11 -17.15 -3.66
C TRP A 319 14.81 -17.45 -2.89
N ARG A 320 14.74 -17.05 -1.61
CA ARG A 320 13.61 -17.39 -0.73
C ARG A 320 13.09 -16.17 0.01
N THR A 321 11.78 -16.11 0.20
CA THR A 321 11.12 -15.17 1.10
C THR A 321 9.87 -15.81 1.71
N SER A 322 9.21 -15.10 2.62
CA SER A 322 7.98 -15.58 3.26
C SER A 322 7.02 -14.43 3.53
N LYS A 323 5.71 -14.71 3.42
CA LYS A 323 4.63 -13.81 3.82
C LYS A 323 3.91 -14.38 5.04
N ARG A 324 3.61 -13.56 6.03
CA ARG A 324 2.74 -13.96 7.15
C ARG A 324 1.30 -14.06 6.65
N LEU A 325 0.59 -15.09 7.09
CA LEU A 325 -0.83 -15.27 6.76
C LEU A 325 -1.72 -14.54 7.76
N GLN A 326 -1.37 -14.53 9.04
CA GLN A 326 -2.11 -13.80 10.08
C GLN A 326 -1.39 -12.49 10.46
N GLY A 327 -2.15 -11.49 10.93
CA GLY A 327 -1.63 -10.22 11.44
C GLY A 327 -2.20 -9.01 10.73
N GLN A 328 -1.38 -7.97 10.56
CA GLN A 328 -1.70 -6.73 9.85
C GLN A 328 -0.74 -6.59 8.64
N GLY A 329 -1.22 -6.07 7.51
CA GLY A 329 -0.42 -5.79 6.31
C GLY A 329 -0.89 -6.47 5.02
N VAL A 330 -0.16 -6.24 3.92
CA VAL A 330 -0.56 -6.63 2.55
C VAL A 330 -0.51 -8.15 2.34
N GLY A 331 -1.66 -8.74 2.04
CA GLY A 331 -1.80 -10.17 1.74
C GLY A 331 -2.05 -11.12 2.90
N ILE A 332 -2.53 -10.59 4.01
CA ILE A 332 -3.00 -11.36 5.17
C ILE A 332 -4.37 -11.98 4.90
N LEU A 333 -4.75 -12.93 5.76
CA LEU A 333 -6.09 -13.49 5.81
C LEU A 333 -7.12 -12.40 6.23
N PRO A 334 -8.33 -12.39 5.66
CA PRO A 334 -9.37 -11.42 6.02
C PRO A 334 -9.77 -11.45 7.51
N GLY A 335 -10.23 -10.32 8.07
CA GLY A 335 -10.63 -10.27 9.48
C GLY A 335 -11.82 -11.17 9.85
N ASP A 336 -12.63 -11.59 8.87
CA ASP A 336 -13.83 -12.42 9.04
C ASP A 336 -13.59 -13.92 8.80
N VAL A 337 -12.33 -14.37 8.89
CA VAL A 337 -11.95 -15.79 8.79
C VAL A 337 -12.56 -16.60 9.94
N LYS A 338 -13.04 -17.82 9.63
CA LYS A 338 -13.56 -18.77 10.61
C LYS A 338 -12.84 -20.11 10.54
N VAL A 339 -12.83 -20.84 11.66
CA VAL A 339 -12.39 -22.24 11.70
C VAL A 339 -13.19 -23.05 10.67
N GLY A 340 -12.48 -23.86 9.88
CA GLY A 340 -13.01 -24.62 8.76
C GLY A 340 -12.99 -23.91 7.41
N ASP A 341 -12.75 -22.59 7.35
CA ASP A 341 -12.56 -21.90 6.07
C ASP A 341 -11.30 -22.47 5.38
N ALA A 342 -11.41 -22.70 4.08
CA ALA A 342 -10.31 -23.17 3.26
C ALA A 342 -9.82 -22.05 2.35
N PHE A 343 -8.51 -21.98 2.15
CA PHE A 343 -7.86 -20.96 1.35
C PHE A 343 -7.01 -21.60 0.26
N ARG A 344 -6.93 -20.94 -0.89
CA ARG A 344 -6.04 -21.29 -1.99
C ARG A 344 -5.18 -20.09 -2.33
N PHE A 345 -3.86 -20.27 -2.27
CA PHE A 345 -2.88 -19.26 -2.60
C PHE A 345 -2.14 -19.62 -3.88
N VAL A 346 -2.01 -18.67 -4.80
CA VAL A 346 -1.33 -18.88 -6.09
C VAL A 346 -0.59 -17.62 -6.52
N PHE A 347 0.60 -17.80 -7.09
CA PHE A 347 1.28 -16.75 -7.84
C PHE A 347 0.89 -16.89 -9.32
N LYS A 348 0.29 -15.85 -9.90
CA LYS A 348 -0.20 -15.83 -11.28
C LYS A 348 0.89 -15.57 -12.32
N GLY A 349 2.13 -15.40 -11.89
CA GLY A 349 3.25 -14.97 -12.73
C GLY A 349 3.44 -13.47 -12.71
N MET A 350 4.49 -13.00 -13.39
CA MET A 350 4.77 -11.57 -13.54
C MET A 350 5.77 -11.28 -14.67
N GLU A 351 5.78 -10.04 -15.12
CA GLU A 351 6.91 -9.45 -15.83
C GLU A 351 7.83 -8.70 -14.85
N LEU A 352 9.07 -9.16 -14.74
CA LEU A 352 10.09 -8.54 -13.89
C LEU A 352 10.61 -7.25 -14.52
N ASP A 353 10.66 -6.21 -13.71
CA ASP A 353 11.03 -4.86 -14.10
C ASP A 353 12.54 -4.69 -14.31
N TRP A 354 13.38 -5.38 -13.53
CA TRP A 354 14.83 -5.28 -13.70
C TRP A 354 15.61 -6.57 -13.44
N TRP A 355 16.57 -6.86 -14.33
CA TRP A 355 17.54 -7.95 -14.20
C TRP A 355 18.75 -7.75 -15.12
N ASP A 356 19.93 -8.24 -14.73
CA ASP A 356 21.12 -8.25 -15.57
C ASP A 356 21.93 -9.55 -15.43
N TRP A 357 22.78 -9.82 -16.42
CA TRP A 357 23.71 -10.96 -16.42
C TRP A 357 24.94 -10.63 -15.57
N GLY A 358 25.23 -11.51 -14.62
CA GLY A 358 26.35 -11.33 -13.69
C GLY A 358 25.92 -11.61 -12.25
N GLY A 359 26.88 -12.06 -11.46
CA GLY A 359 26.73 -12.19 -10.02
C GLY A 359 26.95 -10.85 -9.31
N SER A 360 26.87 -10.87 -7.98
CA SER A 360 27.21 -9.71 -7.16
C SER A 360 28.63 -9.21 -7.40
N GLU A 361 29.55 -10.11 -7.77
CA GLU A 361 30.93 -9.80 -8.13
C GLU A 361 31.05 -8.93 -9.39
N ASP A 362 30.12 -9.07 -10.34
CA ASP A 362 30.14 -8.37 -11.62
C ASP A 362 29.45 -7.00 -11.53
N HIS A 363 28.58 -6.81 -10.52
CA HIS A 363 27.69 -5.65 -10.38
C HIS A 363 28.03 -4.71 -9.23
N GLY A 364 29.26 -4.74 -8.71
CA GLY A 364 29.68 -3.88 -7.58
C GLY A 364 29.40 -2.39 -7.78
N GLU A 365 29.59 -1.90 -9.00
CA GLU A 365 29.39 -0.50 -9.39
C GLU A 365 28.05 -0.24 -10.09
N THR A 366 27.18 -1.26 -10.19
CA THR A 366 25.89 -1.10 -10.86
C THR A 366 24.92 -0.34 -9.95
N ILE A 367 24.48 0.82 -10.44
CA ILE A 367 23.53 1.70 -9.75
C ILE A 367 22.23 1.75 -10.56
N VAL A 368 21.11 1.65 -9.87
CA VAL A 368 19.77 1.85 -10.41
C VAL A 368 19.01 2.82 -9.54
N LYS A 369 17.94 3.42 -10.06
CA LYS A 369 17.03 4.21 -9.24
C LYS A 369 15.77 3.42 -8.89
N LEU A 370 15.42 3.45 -7.62
CA LEU A 370 14.13 3.05 -7.10
C LEU A 370 13.31 4.31 -6.80
N PRO A 371 11.98 4.21 -6.72
CA PRO A 371 11.17 5.33 -6.22
C PRO A 371 11.62 5.71 -4.82
N CYS A 372 11.32 6.94 -4.38
CA CYS A 372 11.75 7.46 -3.08
C CYS A 372 11.38 6.59 -1.87
N PHE A 373 10.30 5.83 -1.97
CA PHE A 373 9.86 4.87 -0.97
C PHE A 373 10.55 3.49 -1.05
N LEU A 374 11.51 3.30 -1.98
CA LEU A 374 12.30 2.09 -2.27
C LEU A 374 11.51 0.83 -2.62
N LYS A 375 10.19 0.83 -2.41
CA LYS A 375 9.27 -0.31 -2.50
C LYS A 375 8.38 -0.20 -3.73
N GLY A 376 8.99 -0.12 -4.91
CA GLY A 376 8.31 -0.07 -6.20
C GLY A 376 9.21 -0.59 -7.31
N ARG A 377 8.77 -0.48 -8.58
CA ARG A 377 9.59 -0.90 -9.72
C ARG A 377 10.82 0.00 -9.89
N VAL A 378 11.90 -0.53 -10.45
CA VAL A 378 13.06 0.26 -10.90
C VAL A 378 12.57 1.29 -11.91
N VAL A 379 12.92 2.56 -11.66
CA VAL A 379 12.52 3.70 -12.51
C VAL A 379 13.62 4.09 -13.48
N GLU A 380 14.90 3.90 -13.10
CA GLU A 380 16.03 4.07 -14.01
C GLU A 380 16.99 2.87 -13.91
N PRO A 381 17.31 2.22 -15.04
CA PRO A 381 16.79 2.49 -16.39
C PRO A 381 15.34 2.03 -16.59
N GLU A 382 14.49 2.86 -17.20
CA GLU A 382 13.03 2.63 -17.35
C GLU A 382 12.69 1.36 -18.16
N ASP A 383 13.42 1.10 -19.25
CA ASP A 383 13.21 -0.08 -20.12
C ASP A 383 14.25 -1.18 -19.85
N ASN A 384 14.65 -1.34 -18.58
CA ASN A 384 15.62 -2.36 -18.19
C ASN A 384 16.91 -2.30 -19.04
N GLY A 385 17.34 -1.09 -19.43
CA GLY A 385 18.50 -0.88 -20.32
C GLY A 385 18.38 -1.53 -21.72
N GLY A 386 17.17 -1.78 -22.20
CA GLY A 386 16.89 -2.46 -23.49
C GLY A 386 17.01 -3.98 -23.45
N ARG A 387 17.22 -4.59 -22.26
CA ARG A 387 17.27 -6.05 -22.09
C ARG A 387 15.88 -6.66 -22.25
N PRO A 388 15.77 -7.91 -22.77
CA PRO A 388 14.47 -8.53 -22.94
C PRO A 388 13.75 -8.69 -21.59
N LYS A 389 12.43 -8.50 -21.59
CA LYS A 389 11.61 -8.63 -20.38
C LYS A 389 11.70 -10.07 -19.85
N LEU A 390 11.96 -10.19 -18.55
CA LEU A 390 12.00 -11.49 -17.88
C LEU A 390 10.59 -11.83 -17.39
N VAL A 391 10.00 -12.85 -18.02
CA VAL A 391 8.65 -13.34 -17.69
C VAL A 391 8.77 -14.55 -16.77
N VAL A 392 8.18 -14.44 -15.59
CA VAL A 392 8.09 -15.53 -14.62
C VAL A 392 6.68 -16.12 -14.69
N PRO A 393 6.53 -17.42 -14.99
CA PRO A 393 5.23 -18.06 -15.10
C PRO A 393 4.56 -18.23 -13.73
N ALA A 394 3.29 -18.60 -13.75
CA ALA A 394 2.52 -18.94 -12.56
C ALA A 394 3.13 -20.13 -11.78
N SER A 395 2.93 -20.11 -10.46
CA SER A 395 3.40 -21.17 -9.55
C SER A 395 2.41 -22.33 -9.45
N ASN A 396 2.76 -23.33 -8.64
CA ASN A 396 1.79 -24.24 -8.04
C ASN A 396 0.73 -23.48 -7.22
N SER A 397 -0.41 -24.12 -6.96
CA SER A 397 -1.41 -23.64 -6.00
C SER A 397 -1.22 -24.35 -4.65
N VAL A 398 -1.26 -23.60 -3.56
CA VAL A 398 -1.22 -24.14 -2.19
C VAL A 398 -2.59 -23.99 -1.57
N GLU A 399 -3.13 -25.07 -1.01
CA GLU A 399 -4.39 -25.05 -0.28
C GLU A 399 -4.17 -25.38 1.20
N PHE A 400 -4.85 -24.63 2.07
CA PHE A 400 -4.80 -24.83 3.52
C PHE A 400 -6.16 -24.56 4.15
N THR A 401 -6.40 -25.12 5.33
CA THR A 401 -7.64 -24.96 6.10
C THR A 401 -7.35 -24.32 7.45
N ILE A 402 -8.26 -23.46 7.90
CA ILE A 402 -8.16 -22.83 9.20
C ILE A 402 -8.64 -23.79 10.29
N VAL A 403 -7.81 -23.97 11.32
CA VAL A 403 -8.07 -24.88 12.46
C VAL A 403 -8.13 -24.16 13.80
#